data_AF-A0A7J9HAB4-F1
#
_entry.id   AF-A0A7J9HAB4-F1
#
_cell.length_a   1.000
_cell.length_b   1.000
_cell.length_c   1.000
_cell.angle_alpha   90.00
_cell.angle_beta   90.00
_cell.angle_gamma   90.00
#
_symmetry.space_group_name_H-M   'P 1'
#
loop_
_entity.id
_entity.type
_entity.pdbx_description
1 polymer ?
#
loop_
_entity_poly.entity_id
_entity_poly.type
_entity_poly.pdbx_seq_one_letter_code
_entity_poly.pdbx_strand_id
1 'polypeptide(L)'
;GQVLNNIQASAPESERQNFIYLGDGSGDYCPTLKLGDKDYVMPRKNYPLWNCIFSDRAFVKAEVREWSNGEELEGILLHLINRISSERSIL
;
A
#
# COMPACT_ATOMS: atom_id res chain seq x y z
N GLY A 1 8.56 -8.57 6.31
CA GLY A 1 7.37 -8.90 5.49
C GLY A 1 7.34 -10.33 4.98
N GLN A 2 7.48 -11.35 5.83
CA GLN A 2 7.21 -12.75 5.42
C GLN A 2 5.70 -12.99 5.22
N VAL A 3 4.87 -12.39 6.08
CA VAL A 3 3.40 -12.44 5.95
C VAL A 3 2.94 -11.94 4.58
N LEU A 4 3.42 -10.79 4.14
CA LEU A 4 3.09 -10.25 2.81
C LEU A 4 3.49 -11.19 1.67
N ASN A 5 4.67 -11.84 1.75
CA ASN A 5 5.07 -12.84 0.75
C ASN A 5 4.10 -14.01 0.70
N ASN A 6 3.67 -14.51 1.86
CA ASN A 6 2.77 -15.66 1.92
C ASN A 6 1.39 -15.30 1.35
N ILE A 7 0.91 -14.08 1.60
CA ILE A 7 -0.34 -13.57 1.01
C ILE A 7 -0.19 -13.48 -0.52
N GLN A 8 0.88 -12.85 -1.02
CA GLN A 8 1.15 -12.76 -2.45
C GLN A 8 1.27 -14.12 -3.13
N ALA A 9 1.93 -15.10 -2.48
CA ALA A 9 2.07 -16.46 -2.99
C ALA A 9 0.77 -17.29 -2.93
N SER A 10 -0.21 -16.88 -2.12
CA SER A 10 -1.52 -17.55 -2.03
C SER A 10 -2.50 -17.14 -3.12
N ALA A 11 -2.21 -16.05 -3.86
CA ALA A 11 -3.05 -15.57 -4.94
C ALA A 11 -2.87 -16.43 -6.22
N PRO A 12 -3.94 -16.73 -6.98
CA PRO A 12 -3.81 -17.40 -8.26
C PRO A 12 -2.96 -16.57 -9.23
N GLU A 13 -2.03 -17.19 -9.98
CA GLU A 13 -1.19 -16.49 -10.96
C GLU A 13 -2.00 -15.76 -12.04
N SER A 14 -3.20 -16.27 -12.35
CA SER A 14 -4.13 -15.67 -13.31
C SER A 14 -4.84 -14.42 -12.78
N GLU A 15 -4.82 -14.18 -11.48
CA GLU A 15 -5.47 -13.04 -10.84
C GLU A 15 -4.44 -12.03 -10.35
N ARG A 16 -4.21 -11.00 -11.17
CA ARG A 16 -3.46 -9.84 -10.71
C ARG A 16 -4.25 -9.11 -9.62
N GLN A 17 -3.73 -9.11 -8.40
CA GLN A 17 -4.29 -8.39 -7.26
C GLN A 17 -3.55 -7.05 -7.07
N ASN A 18 -4.30 -6.00 -6.73
CA ASN A 18 -3.73 -4.74 -6.26
C ASN A 18 -3.70 -4.78 -4.73
N PHE A 19 -2.55 -4.56 -4.11
CA PHE A 19 -2.42 -4.48 -2.66
C PHE A 19 -2.55 -3.04 -2.18
N ILE A 20 -3.25 -2.83 -1.07
CA ILE A 20 -3.26 -1.58 -0.31
C ILE A 20 -2.72 -1.91 1.08
N TYR A 21 -1.53 -1.40 1.42
CA TYR A 21 -0.90 -1.64 2.72
C TYR A 21 -1.04 -0.42 3.63
N LEU A 22 -1.65 -0.58 4.80
CA LEU A 22 -1.83 0.49 5.79
C LEU A 22 -0.87 0.26 6.95
N GLY A 23 -0.22 1.32 7.45
CA GLY A 23 0.65 1.19 8.61
C GLY A 23 1.19 2.52 9.13
N ASP A 24 1.73 2.49 10.34
CA ASP A 24 2.40 3.62 10.98
C ASP A 24 3.75 3.24 11.64
N GLY A 25 4.02 1.95 11.83
CA GLY A 25 5.20 1.44 12.53
C GLY A 25 6.44 1.29 11.64
N SER A 26 7.63 1.39 12.24
CA SER A 26 8.90 1.18 11.51
C SER A 26 9.04 -0.25 10.96
N GLY A 27 8.42 -1.23 11.61
CA GLY A 27 8.36 -2.62 11.16
C GLY A 27 7.66 -2.81 9.80
N ASP A 28 6.87 -1.83 9.38
CA ASP A 28 6.11 -1.84 8.13
C ASP A 28 6.94 -1.40 6.91
N TYR A 29 8.12 -0.83 7.12
CA TYR A 29 8.96 -0.35 6.02
C TYR A 29 9.44 -1.50 5.13
N CYS A 30 9.98 -2.57 5.72
CA CYS A 30 10.44 -3.74 4.96
C CYS A 30 9.32 -4.41 4.12
N PRO A 31 8.11 -4.67 4.66
CA PRO A 31 6.96 -5.08 3.86
C PRO A 31 6.64 -4.12 2.70
N THR A 32 6.68 -2.80 2.92
CA THR A 32 6.39 -1.78 1.90
C THR A 32 7.29 -1.91 0.67
N LEU A 33 8.57 -2.26 0.85
CA LEU A 33 9.53 -2.44 -0.25
C LEU A 33 9.20 -3.61 -1.19
N LYS A 34 8.27 -4.49 -0.80
CA LYS A 34 7.86 -5.67 -1.59
C LYS A 34 6.60 -5.42 -2.43
N LEU A 35 5.99 -4.26 -2.26
CA LEU A 35 4.86 -3.82 -3.06
C LEU A 35 5.37 -3.36 -4.44
N GLY A 36 4.57 -3.59 -5.49
CA GLY A 36 4.90 -3.22 -6.87
C GLY A 36 4.26 -1.89 -7.31
N ASP A 37 4.52 -1.50 -8.56
CA ASP A 37 4.09 -0.19 -9.12
C ASP A 37 2.56 -0.02 -9.25
N LYS A 38 1.79 -1.10 -9.07
CA LYS A 38 0.31 -1.06 -9.08
C LYS A 38 -0.31 -1.21 -7.69
N ASP A 39 0.53 -1.31 -6.67
CA ASP A 39 0.12 -1.39 -5.28
C ASP A 39 0.19 -0.01 -4.64
N TYR A 40 -0.41 0.10 -3.46
CA TYR A 40 -0.51 1.32 -2.69
C TYR A 40 0.02 1.08 -1.27
N VAL A 41 0.73 2.07 -0.73
CA VAL A 41 1.07 2.14 0.69
C VAL A 41 0.49 3.41 1.30
N MET A 42 -0.13 3.27 2.45
CA MET A 42 -0.84 4.33 3.16
C MET A 42 -0.21 4.60 4.52
N PRO A 43 0.91 5.35 4.58
CA PRO A 43 1.60 5.63 5.83
C PRO A 43 0.94 6.76 6.61
N ARG A 44 0.78 6.59 7.93
CA ARG A 44 0.31 7.69 8.80
C ARG A 44 1.35 8.82 8.88
N LYS A 45 0.96 10.05 8.58
CA LYS A 45 1.86 11.22 8.60
C LYS A 45 2.53 11.40 9.96
N ASN A 46 3.82 11.73 9.93
CA ASN A 46 4.66 11.97 11.10
C ASN A 46 4.91 10.74 12.00
N TYR A 47 4.56 9.53 11.56
CA TYR A 47 4.87 8.29 12.25
C TYR A 47 6.09 7.58 11.62
N PRO A 48 6.70 6.59 12.31
CA PRO A 48 7.93 5.95 11.85
C PRO A 48 7.90 5.43 10.40
N LEU A 49 6.82 4.78 9.95
CA LEU A 49 6.72 4.32 8.56
C LEU A 49 6.84 5.49 7.56
N TRP A 50 6.10 6.57 7.82
CA TRP A 50 6.13 7.77 7.00
C TRP A 50 7.52 8.39 6.96
N ASN A 51 8.19 8.50 8.12
CA ASN A 51 9.56 9.02 8.19
C ASN A 51 10.52 8.17 7.34
N CYS A 52 10.44 6.83 7.42
CA CYS A 52 11.29 5.94 6.63
C CYS A 52 11.06 6.11 5.13
N ILE A 53 9.79 6.14 4.68
CA ILE A 53 9.44 6.31 3.26
C ILE A 53 9.90 7.66 2.72
N PHE A 54 9.72 8.75 3.48
CA PHE A 54 10.02 10.10 3.01
C PHE A 54 11.50 10.49 3.17
N SER A 55 12.27 9.74 3.96
CA SER A 55 13.73 9.91 4.04
C SER A 55 14.43 9.41 2.78
N ASP A 56 13.95 8.31 2.19
CA ASP A 56 14.42 7.80 0.90
C ASP A 56 13.31 7.04 0.17
N ARG A 57 12.70 7.72 -0.81
CA ARG A 57 11.59 7.17 -1.61
C ARG A 57 12.05 6.26 -2.74
N ALA A 58 13.35 6.21 -3.06
CA ALA A 58 13.83 5.55 -4.28
C ALA A 58 13.52 4.05 -4.32
N PHE A 59 13.38 3.41 -3.16
CA PHE A 59 13.10 1.98 -3.04
C PHE A 59 11.61 1.64 -2.92
N VAL A 60 10.73 2.62 -2.75
CA VAL A 60 9.28 2.40 -2.63
C VAL A 60 8.64 2.49 -4.01
N LYS A 61 8.32 1.33 -4.59
CA LYS A 61 7.68 1.22 -5.90
C LYS A 61 6.18 1.53 -5.88
N ALA A 62 5.52 1.17 -4.78
CA ALA A 62 4.10 1.41 -4.59
C ALA A 62 3.77 2.90 -4.53
N GLU A 63 2.55 3.24 -4.96
CA GLU A 63 2.04 4.59 -4.83
C GLU A 63 1.81 4.93 -3.35
N VAL A 64 2.39 6.05 -2.90
CA VAL A 64 2.30 6.49 -1.50
C VAL A 64 1.10 7.42 -1.31
N ARG A 65 0.19 7.06 -0.39
CA ARG A 65 -1.00 7.83 -0.02
C ARG A 65 -1.07 8.04 1.49
N GLU A 66 -0.39 9.09 1.95
CA GLU A 66 -0.31 9.46 3.37
C GLU A 66 -1.65 9.96 3.95
N TRP A 67 -1.88 9.70 5.24
CA TRP A 67 -3.10 10.13 5.97
C TRP A 67 -2.76 10.63 7.38
N SER A 68 -3.57 11.54 7.92
CA SER A 68 -3.31 12.19 9.22
C SER A 68 -4.29 11.74 10.31
N ASN A 69 -5.53 11.44 9.92
CA ASN A 69 -6.64 11.09 10.81
C ASN A 69 -7.56 10.03 10.15
N GLY A 70 -8.57 9.57 10.88
CA GLY A 70 -9.49 8.53 10.43
C GLY A 70 -10.33 8.91 9.21
N GLU A 71 -10.76 10.17 9.10
CA GLU A 71 -11.57 10.65 7.97
C GLU A 71 -10.75 10.70 6.67
N GLU A 72 -9.51 11.19 6.73
CA GLU A 72 -8.59 11.15 5.60
C GLU A 72 -8.28 9.70 5.19
N LEU A 73 -8.04 8.82 6.17
CA LEU A 73 -7.78 7.41 5.92
C LEU A 73 -8.96 6.76 5.17
N GLU A 74 -10.18 6.94 5.67
CA GLU A 74 -11.41 6.42 5.07
C GLU A 74 -11.58 6.93 3.63
N GLY A 75 -11.50 8.25 3.43
CA GLY A 75 -11.70 8.87 2.12
C GLY A 75 -10.70 8.37 1.07
N ILE A 76 -9.42 8.27 1.44
CA ILE A 76 -8.37 7.75 0.55
C ILE A 76 -8.61 6.26 0.26
N LEU A 77 -8.88 5.45 1.29
CA LEU A 77 -9.06 4.01 1.13
C LEU A 77 -10.24 3.69 0.21
N LEU A 78 -11.39 4.34 0.43
CA LEU A 78 -12.57 4.16 -0.42
C LEU A 78 -12.32 4.62 -1.86
N HIS A 79 -11.60 5.74 -2.04
CA HIS A 79 -11.22 6.19 -3.38
C HIS A 79 -10.37 5.16 -4.12
N LEU A 80 -9.37 4.58 -3.45
CA LEU A 80 -8.51 3.54 -4.04
C LEU A 80 -9.28 2.27 -4.38
N ILE A 81 -10.15 1.78 -3.48
CA ILE A 81 -10.99 0.61 -3.72
C ILE A 81 -11.89 0.83 -4.94
N ASN A 82 -12.54 2.00 -5.04
CA ASN A 82 -13.42 2.34 -6.16
C ASN A 82 -12.65 2.44 -7.48
N ARG A 83 -11.45 3.05 -7.45
CA ARG A 83 -10.55 3.10 -8.62
C ARG A 83 -10.18 1.70 -9.10
N ILE A 84 -9.66 0.86 -8.20
CA ILE A 84 -9.23 -0.51 -8.53
C ILE A 84 -10.39 -1.33 -9.08
N SER A 85 -11.58 -1.22 -8.47
CA SER A 85 -12.78 -1.93 -8.91
C SER A 85 -13.20 -1.49 -10.32
N SER A 86 -13.16 -0.19 -10.58
CA SER A 86 -13.51 0.38 -11.89
C SER A 86 -12.52 -0.04 -12.99
N GLU A 87 -11.22 -0.05 -12.70
CA GLU A 87 -10.18 -0.52 -13.63
C GLU A 87 -10.31 -2.00 -13.97
N ARG A 88 -10.79 -2.83 -13.03
CA ARG A 88 -11.06 -4.26 -13.26
C ARG A 88 -12.30 -4.49 -14.13
N SER A 89 -13.32 -3.64 -14.05
CA SER A 89 -14.55 -3.77 -14.85
C SER A 89 -14.39 -3.37 -16.33
N ILE A 90 -13.25 -2.79 -16.71
CA ILE A 90 -12.94 -2.36 -18.08
C ILE A 90 -12.15 -3.45 -18.86
N LEU A 91 -11.76 -4.54 -18.19
CA LEU A 91 -11.09 -5.72 -18.75
C LEU A 91 -12.07 -6.90 -18.88
#